data_AF-A0A6N3BGV1-F1
#
_entry.id   AF-A0A6N3BGV1-F1
#
_cell.length_a   1.000
_cell.length_b   1.000
_cell.length_c   1.000
_cell.angle_alpha   90.00
_cell.angle_beta   90.00
_cell.angle_gamma   90.00
#
_symmetry.space_group_name_H-M   'P 1'
#
loop_
_entity.id
_entity.type
_entity.pdbx_description
1 polymer ?
#
loop_
_entity_poly.entity_id
_entity_poly.type
_entity_poly.pdbx_seq_one_letter_code
_entity_poly.pdbx_strand_id
1 'polypeptide(L)' 'MDYLSHNVSENLKKIRKAKGMSLEFETDQPHVYRNQGTEKVCCVCFFLDYTRII' A
#
# COMPACT_ATOMS: atom_id res chain seq x y z
N MET A 1 -3.76 6.68 18.86
CA MET A 1 -2.46 6.90 18.21
C MET A 1 -1.99 8.29 18.59
N ASP A 2 -0.78 8.44 19.12
CA ASP A 2 -0.21 9.76 19.42
C ASP A 2 0.29 10.46 18.15
N TYR A 3 0.50 11.78 18.23
CA TYR A 3 0.94 12.60 17.10
C TYR A 3 2.27 12.11 16.50
N LEU A 4 3.16 11.59 17.34
CA LEU A 4 4.45 11.06 16.90
C LEU A 4 4.26 9.82 16.03
N SER A 5 3.44 8.86 16.47
CA SER A 5 3.13 7.65 15.71
C SER A 5 2.46 7.97 14.37
N HIS A 6 1.55 8.96 14.35
CA HIS A 6 0.93 9.42 13.12
C HIS A 6 1.94 10.00 12.13
N ASN A 7 2.83 10.88 12.60
CA ASN A 7 3.83 11.53 11.74
C ASN A 7 4.87 10.54 11.20
N VAL A 8 5.27 9.55 12.01
CA VAL A 8 6.15 8.45 11.56
C VAL A 8 5.48 7.62 10.47
N SER A 9 4.20 7.25 10.66
CA SER A 9 3.41 6.52 9.67
C SER A 9 3.34 7.27 8.33
N GLU A 10 3.00 8.55 8.36
CA GLU A 10 2.85 9.37 7.16
C GLU A 10 4.18 9.54 6.39
N ASN A 11 5.28 9.77 7.11
CA ASN A 11 6.59 9.89 6.46
C ASN A 11 7.06 8.55 5.88
N LEU A 12 6.80 7.44 6.56
CA LEU A 12 7.11 6.11 6.05
C LEU A 12 6.30 5.81 4.78
N LYS A 13 5.01 6.18 4.76
CA LYS A 13 4.15 6.05 3.59
C LYS A 13 4.69 6.85 2.40
N LYS A 14 5.10 8.10 2.62
CA LYS A 14 5.70 8.96 1.59
C LYS A 14 6.99 8.37 1.02
N ILE A 15 7.89 7.87 1.87
CA ILE A 15 9.16 7.24 1.44
C ILE A 15 8.88 5.98 0.62
N ARG A 16 7.93 5.14 1.05
CA ARG A 16 7.55 3.91 0.32
C ARG A 16 7.02 4.24 -1.07
N LYS A 17 6.16 5.26 -1.18
CA LYS A 17 5.62 5.73 -2.46
C LYS A 17 6.72 6.32 -3.35
N ALA A 18 7.58 7.19 -2.80
CA ALA A 18 8.68 7.83 -3.54
C ALA A 18 9.70 6.82 -4.08
N LYS A 19 9.91 5.70 -3.37
CA LYS A 19 10.80 4.61 -3.80
C LYS A 19 10.08 3.52 -4.63
N GLY A 20 8.82 3.71 -5.00
CA GLY A 20 8.05 2.70 -5.75
C GLY A 20 7.77 1.41 -4.98
N MET A 21 7.87 1.44 -3.65
CA MET A 21 7.67 0.28 -2.76
C MET A 21 6.20 0.07 -2.36
N SER A 22 5.29 0.92 -2.82
CA SER A 22 3.85 0.79 -2.59
C SER A 22 3.08 1.27 -3.80
N LEU A 23 2.07 0.50 -4.20
CA LEU A 23 1.11 0.85 -5.23
C LEU A 23 -0.26 1.06 -4.57
N GLU A 24 -0.94 2.14 -4.95
CA GLU A 24 -2.29 2.48 -4.49
C GLU A 24 -3.18 2.59 -5.74
N PHE A 25 -4.30 1.87 -5.74
CA PHE A 25 -5.28 1.87 -6.84
C PHE A 25 -6.67 1.59 -6.29
N GLU A 26 -7.70 1.95 -7.07
CA GLU A 26 -9.11 1.72 -6.74
C GLU A 26 -9.39 0.23 -6.56
N THR A 27 -10.15 -0.13 -5.52
CA THR A 27 -10.35 -1.51 -5.09
C THR A 27 -11.45 -2.26 -5.85
N ASP A 28 -12.22 -1.56 -6.68
CA ASP A 28 -13.34 -2.08 -7.47
C ASP A 28 -12.94 -2.53 -8.88
N GLN A 29 -11.67 -2.36 -9.25
CA GLN A 29 -11.14 -2.80 -10.54
C GLN A 29 -10.41 -4.15 -10.42
N PRO A 30 -10.44 -5.01 -11.46
CA PRO A 30 -9.62 -6.22 -11.48
C PRO A 30 -8.11 -5.91 -11.44
N HIS A 31 -7.36 -6.63 -10.60
CA HIS A 31 -5.91 -6.46 -10.47
C HIS A 31 -5.13 -7.73 -10.83
N VAL A 32 -4.04 -7.56 -11.57
CA VAL A 32 -3.12 -8.65 -11.95
C VAL A 32 -1.72 -8.31 -11.44
N TYR A 33 -1.15 -9.19 -10.62
CA TYR A 33 0.22 -9.06 -10.11
C TYR A 33 1.13 -10.09 -10.79
N ARG A 34 2.22 -9.63 -11.39
CA ARG A 34 3.21 -10.49 -12.06
C ARG A 34 4.61 -10.15 -11.60
N ASN A 35 5.30 -11.14 -11.02
CA ASN A 35 6.73 -11.03 -10.77
C ASN A 35 7.48 -11.25 -12.09
N GLN A 36 8.13 -10.21 -12.60
CA GLN A 36 8.99 -10.28 -13.80
C GLN A 36 10.47 -10.52 -13.45
N GLY A 37 10.81 -10.55 -12.16
CA GLY A 37 12.17 -10.82 -11.68
C GLY A 37 12.46 -12.31 -11.56
N THR A 38 13.73 -12.63 -11.36
CA THR A 38 14.23 -14.00 -11.13
C THR A 38 14.21 -14.38 -9.64
N GLU A 39 14.07 -13.40 -8.75
CA GLU A 39 14.05 -13.61 -7.30
C GLU A 39 12.64 -13.64 -6.72
N LYS A 40 12.51 -14.20 -5.51
CA LYS A 40 11.25 -14.28 -4.78
C LYS A 40 10.79 -12.89 -4.34
N VAL A 41 9.55 -12.54 -4.69
CA VAL A 41 8.89 -11.32 -4.21
C VAL A 41 7.95 -11.66 -3.06
N CYS A 42 8.00 -10.86 -1.99
CA CYS A 42 7.02 -10.87 -0.91
C CYS A 42 6.28 -9.54 -0.91
N CYS A 43 4.96 -9.57 -1.00
CA CYS A 43 4.11 -8.38 -0.90
C CYS A 43 3.06 -8.57 0.20
N VAL A 44 2.62 -7.44 0.77
CA VAL A 44 1.46 -7.38 1.67
C VAL A 44 0.43 -6.47 1.01
N CYS A 45 -0.77 -7.01 0.80
CA CYS A 45 -1.87 -6.30 0.17
C CYS A 45 -2.93 -5.94 1.21
N PHE A 46 -3.41 -4.70 1.20
CA PHE A 46 -4.50 -4.23 2.03
C PHE A 46 -5.65 -3.82 1.12
N PHE A 47 -6.81 -4.44 1.28
CA PHE A 47 -8.03 -4.09 0.56
C PHE A 47 -8.92 -3.28 1.49
N LEU A 48 -9.27 -2.07 1.06
CA LEU A 48 -10.13 -1.17 1.81
C LEU A 48 -11.50 -1.16 1.14
N ASP A 49 -12.51 -1.55 1.91
CA ASP A 49 -13.91 -1.44 1.52
C ASP A 49 -14.48 -0.15 2.10
N TYR A 50 -14.62 0.86 1.24
CA TYR A 50 -15.16 2.16 1.61
C TYR A 50 -16.69 2.18 1.66
N THR A 51 -17.38 1.13 1.20
CA THR A 51 -18.86 1.11 1.15
C THR A 51 -19.51 0.89 2.51
N ARG A 52 -18.74 0.47 3.52
CA ARG A 52 -19.20 0.24 4.90
C ARG A 52 -18.82 1.34 5.89
N ILE A 53 -18.34 2.48 5.40
CA ILE A 53 -18.08 3.65 6.22
C ILE A 53 -19.31 4.56 6.13
N ILE A 54 -20.37 4.19 6.84
CA ILE A 54 -21.52 5.04 7.17
C ILE A 54 -21.82 4.84 8.65
#